data_AF-A0A3N5ZIB1-F1
#
_entry.id   AF-A0A3N5ZIB1-F1
#
_cell.length_a   1.000
_cell.length_b   1.000
_cell.length_c   1.000
_cell.angle_alpha   90.00
_cell.angle_beta   90.00
_cell.angle_gamma   90.00
#
_symmetry.space_group_name_H-M   'P 1'
#
loop_
_entity.id
_entity.type
_entity.pdbx_description
1 polymer ?
#
loop_
_entity_poly.entity_id
_entity_poly.type
_entity_poly.pdbx_seq_one_letter_code
_entity_poly.pdbx_strand_id
1 'polypeptide(L)'
;MIPQPRYKKIYGSARLRFLAESIQSLFERELPQYFGPVLSERLAQEIVGLIDAQMPARQFLRPGQCVWNAISAQTRPDSPRRRLVPVVLTLTCEEDARQLAQGMRMTQVARQAVARICREAQEQGALLSMRDIGLLVWRDNGVVSTLRQQWEQAHDQLLPHPGSLQDFGSCLTHKTAIVRKAIYEKKDPRRVASETRHSQRAVDRYLTDFHRVKTAYQKCPELEFVCGTTGLSRHLVSQYLNLLQIKEKKS
;
A
#
# COMPACT_ATOMS: atom_id res chain seq x y z
N MET A 1 11.72 52.10 32.17
CA MET A 1 10.83 51.16 31.45
C MET A 1 10.35 51.84 30.18
N ILE A 2 10.64 51.28 29.01
CA ILE A 2 10.08 51.79 27.75
C ILE A 2 8.58 51.43 27.74
N PRO A 3 7.66 52.40 27.62
CA PRO A 3 6.23 52.11 27.62
C PRO A 3 5.88 51.22 26.42
N GLN A 4 5.15 50.12 26.68
CA GLN A 4 4.70 49.22 25.62
C GLN A 4 3.75 49.99 24.68
N PRO A 5 3.89 49.83 23.36
CA PRO A 5 3.03 50.52 22.41
C PRO A 5 1.55 50.17 22.62
N ARG A 6 0.67 51.17 22.49
CA ARG A 6 -0.79 51.02 22.74
C ARG A 6 -1.42 49.87 21.96
N TYR A 7 -1.01 49.66 20.71
CA TYR A 7 -1.51 48.57 19.87
C TYR A 7 -1.19 47.18 20.44
N LYS A 8 -0.03 47.00 21.07
CA LYS A 8 0.38 45.72 21.64
C LYS A 8 -0.48 45.34 22.86
N LYS A 9 -0.89 46.33 23.65
CA LYS A 9 -1.82 46.13 24.77
C LYS A 9 -3.24 45.78 24.31
N ILE A 10 -3.72 46.42 23.23
CA ILE A 10 -5.08 46.23 22.72
C ILE A 10 -5.22 44.92 21.93
N TYR A 11 -4.25 44.61 21.07
CA TYR A 11 -4.35 43.49 20.11
C TYR A 11 -3.53 42.26 20.49
N GLY A 12 -2.75 42.30 21.57
CA GLY A 12 -1.90 41.17 21.98
C GLY A 12 -2.66 39.85 22.14
N SER A 13 -3.84 39.90 22.77
CA SER A 13 -4.71 38.72 22.97
C SER A 13 -5.47 38.31 21.71
N ALA A 14 -5.55 39.17 20.68
CA ALA A 14 -6.26 38.85 19.43
C ALA A 14 -5.61 37.68 18.70
N ARG A 15 -4.30 37.46 18.91
CA ARG A 15 -3.55 36.31 18.37
C ARG A 15 -4.09 34.97 18.83
N LEU A 16 -4.67 34.88 20.03
CA LEU A 16 -5.22 33.63 20.59
C LEU A 16 -6.41 33.08 19.80
N ARG A 17 -6.93 33.83 18.82
CA ARG A 17 -8.04 33.39 17.94
C ARG A 17 -7.58 32.47 16.81
N PHE A 18 -6.28 32.38 16.56
CA PHE A 18 -5.72 31.57 15.47
C PHE A 18 -5.32 30.18 15.96
N LEU A 19 -5.25 29.22 15.03
CA LEU A 19 -5.06 27.81 15.34
C LEU A 19 -3.69 27.52 15.96
N ALA A 20 -2.62 28.13 15.44
CA ALA A 20 -1.26 27.95 15.98
C ALA A 20 -1.19 28.40 17.45
N GLU A 21 -1.69 29.59 17.75
CA GLU A 21 -1.74 30.09 19.13
C GLU A 21 -2.66 29.24 20.03
N SER A 22 -3.75 28.70 19.50
CA SER A 22 -4.63 27.77 20.25
C SER A 22 -3.91 26.47 20.61
N ILE A 23 -3.11 25.91 19.69
CA ILE A 23 -2.28 24.73 19.92
C ILE A 23 -1.15 25.05 20.92
N GLN A 24 -0.52 26.21 20.80
CA GLN A 24 0.50 26.64 21.76
C GLN A 24 -0.07 26.74 23.19
N SER A 25 -1.25 27.36 23.36
CA SER A 25 -1.92 27.42 24.66
C SER A 25 -2.29 26.05 25.21
N LEU A 26 -2.60 25.07 24.35
CA LEU A 26 -2.80 23.68 24.76
C LEU A 26 -1.50 23.09 25.35
N PHE A 27 -0.35 23.29 24.71
CA PHE A 27 0.93 22.82 25.25
C PHE A 27 1.30 23.48 26.57
N GLU A 28 1.09 24.78 26.69
CA GLU A 28 1.35 25.52 27.92
C GLU A 28 0.45 25.04 29.08
N ARG A 29 -0.79 24.64 28.79
CA ARG A 29 -1.75 24.16 29.80
C ARG A 29 -1.53 22.70 30.19
N GLU A 30 -1.39 21.81 29.21
CA GLU A 30 -1.38 20.36 29.43
C GLU A 30 0.04 19.80 29.57
N LEU A 31 1.05 20.45 28.98
CA LEU A 31 2.44 20.00 28.93
C LEU A 31 3.46 21.07 29.38
N PRO A 32 3.19 21.85 30.46
CA PRO A 32 4.00 23.02 30.84
C PRO A 32 5.47 22.72 31.16
N GLN A 33 5.80 21.49 31.56
CA GLN A 33 7.15 21.10 31.96
C GLN A 33 8.01 20.58 30.79
N TYR A 34 7.40 20.31 29.63
CA TYR A 34 8.07 19.65 28.51
C TYR A 34 8.52 20.61 27.42
N PHE A 35 7.78 21.71 27.22
CA PHE A 35 8.02 22.62 26.09
C PHE A 35 8.11 24.07 26.57
N GLY A 36 9.26 24.70 26.33
CA GLY A 36 9.42 26.14 26.48
C GLY A 36 8.70 26.91 25.35
N PRO A 37 8.45 28.22 25.51
CA PRO A 37 7.60 29.01 24.62
C PRO A 37 8.04 28.97 23.15
N VAL A 38 9.35 28.99 22.90
CA VAL A 38 9.91 28.93 21.53
C VAL A 38 9.61 27.58 20.85
N LEU A 39 9.76 26.48 21.59
CA LEU A 39 9.52 25.14 21.06
C LEU A 39 8.02 24.90 20.85
N SER A 40 7.18 25.37 21.78
CA SER A 40 5.71 25.28 21.66
C SER A 40 5.21 26.04 20.43
N GLU A 41 5.70 27.25 20.19
CA GLU A 41 5.36 28.03 18.98
C GLU A 41 5.77 27.29 17.70
N ARG A 42 7.00 26.75 17.66
CA ARG A 42 7.46 26.01 16.48
C ARG A 42 6.64 24.75 16.23
N LEU A 43 6.38 23.95 17.27
CA LEU A 43 5.56 22.74 17.15
C LEU A 43 4.13 23.05 16.71
N ALA A 44 3.54 24.12 17.23
CA ALA A 44 2.21 24.55 16.81
C ALA A 44 2.17 24.89 15.31
N GLN A 45 3.17 25.60 14.79
CA GLN A 45 3.27 25.89 13.36
C GLN A 45 3.44 24.62 12.51
N GLU A 46 4.28 23.67 12.95
CA GLU A 46 4.45 22.38 12.26
C GLU A 46 3.15 21.56 12.24
N ILE A 47 2.38 21.59 13.32
CA ILE A 47 1.07 20.92 13.38
C ILE A 47 0.07 21.56 12.44
N VAL A 48 0.02 22.90 12.36
CA VAL A 48 -0.82 23.60 11.38
C VAL A 48 -0.41 23.22 9.96
N GLY A 49 0.89 23.19 9.66
CA GLY A 49 1.39 22.73 8.36
C GLY A 49 1.00 21.28 8.04
N LEU A 50 1.03 20.39 9.04
CA LEU A 50 0.57 19.01 8.88
C LEU A 50 -0.94 18.94 8.61
N ILE A 51 -1.74 19.70 9.35
CA ILE A 51 -3.20 19.81 9.18
C ILE A 51 -3.52 20.25 7.75
N ASP A 52 -2.88 21.32 7.28
CA ASP A 52 -3.08 21.87 5.93
C ASP A 52 -2.66 20.86 4.85
N ALA A 53 -1.56 20.13 5.07
CA ALA A 53 -1.13 19.08 4.15
C ALA A 53 -2.12 17.90 4.10
N GLN A 54 -2.74 17.55 5.24
CA GLN A 54 -3.62 16.38 5.39
C GLN A 54 -5.06 16.63 4.93
N MET A 55 -5.49 17.89 4.86
CA MET A 55 -6.87 18.27 4.56
C MET A 55 -6.93 19.16 3.31
N PRO A 56 -7.11 18.58 2.10
CA PRO A 56 -7.31 19.39 0.91
C PRO A 56 -8.57 20.25 1.06
N ALA A 57 -8.54 21.47 0.51
CA ALA A 57 -9.67 22.38 0.63
C ALA A 57 -10.94 21.75 0.03
N ARG A 58 -12.05 21.82 0.78
CA ARG A 58 -13.32 21.13 0.47
C ARG A 58 -13.83 21.36 -0.95
N GLN A 59 -13.54 22.53 -1.53
CA GLN A 59 -13.88 22.89 -2.91
C GLN A 59 -13.24 22.00 -4.00
N PHE A 60 -12.23 21.21 -3.64
CA PHE A 60 -11.56 20.27 -4.54
C PHE A 60 -12.10 18.83 -4.46
N LEU A 61 -13.07 18.55 -3.58
CA LEU A 61 -13.71 17.23 -3.46
C LEU A 61 -15.07 17.21 -4.15
N ARG A 62 -15.26 16.23 -5.04
CA ARG A 62 -16.54 15.96 -5.72
C ARG A 62 -17.34 14.86 -5.00
N PRO A 63 -18.67 14.79 -5.18
CA PRO A 63 -19.47 13.66 -4.69
C PRO A 63 -18.89 12.32 -5.15
N GLY A 64 -18.84 11.35 -4.25
CA GLY A 64 -18.26 10.03 -4.50
C GLY A 64 -16.74 9.94 -4.34
N GLN A 65 -16.06 11.05 -4.01
CA GLN A 65 -14.63 11.07 -3.68
C GLN A 65 -14.36 11.10 -2.17
N CYS A 66 -13.21 10.57 -1.77
CA CYS A 66 -12.70 10.66 -0.40
C CYS A 66 -11.21 11.03 -0.37
N VAL A 67 -10.76 11.59 0.76
CA VAL A 67 -9.32 11.76 1.06
C VAL A 67 -8.84 10.53 1.82
N TRP A 68 -7.70 9.98 1.43
CA TRP A 68 -7.09 8.85 2.11
C TRP A 68 -5.57 9.03 2.22
N ASN A 69 -4.99 8.61 3.34
CA ASN A 69 -3.54 8.57 3.51
C ASN A 69 -2.96 7.28 2.95
N ALA A 70 -2.41 7.36 1.74
CA ALA A 70 -1.78 6.23 1.06
C ALA A 70 -0.27 6.21 1.29
N ILE A 71 0.36 5.04 1.13
CA ILE A 71 1.83 4.92 1.28
C ILE A 71 2.50 5.59 0.09
N SER A 72 3.46 6.49 0.34
CA SER A 72 4.23 7.11 -0.73
C SER A 72 4.89 6.06 -1.61
N ALA A 73 4.79 6.23 -2.93
CA ALA A 73 5.46 5.36 -3.90
C ALA A 73 7.00 5.37 -3.73
N GLN A 74 7.54 6.42 -3.09
CA GLN A 74 8.97 6.60 -2.83
C GLN A 74 9.46 5.90 -1.56
N THR A 75 8.55 5.36 -0.73
CA THR A 75 8.91 4.68 0.53
C THR A 75 8.36 3.27 0.60
N ARG A 76 9.12 2.34 1.16
CA ARG A 76 8.63 0.97 1.36
C ARG A 76 7.54 0.93 2.45
N PRO A 77 6.48 0.11 2.30
CA PRO A 77 5.37 0.09 3.27
C PRO A 77 5.73 -0.47 4.65
N ASP A 78 6.74 -1.33 4.74
CA ASP A 78 7.29 -1.88 5.99
C ASP A 78 8.37 -0.99 6.64
N SER A 79 8.78 0.09 5.98
CA SER A 79 9.76 1.00 6.56
C SER A 79 9.21 1.68 7.82
N PRO A 80 9.99 1.76 8.91
CA PRO A 80 9.61 2.59 10.06
C PRO A 80 9.57 4.09 9.70
N ARG A 81 10.20 4.49 8.59
CA ARG A 81 10.20 5.86 8.05
C ARG A 81 9.27 6.01 6.84
N ARG A 82 8.29 5.13 6.67
CA ARG A 82 7.29 5.23 5.60
C ARG A 82 6.59 6.58 5.66
N ARG A 83 6.34 7.16 4.49
CA ARG A 83 5.63 8.43 4.38
C ARG A 83 4.21 8.15 3.91
N LEU A 84 3.26 8.82 4.55
CA LEU A 84 1.88 8.84 4.09
C LEU A 84 1.67 10.10 3.26
N VAL A 85 1.00 9.93 2.13
CA VAL A 85 0.62 11.01 1.22
C VAL A 85 -0.91 11.04 1.18
N PRO A 86 -1.54 12.19 1.50
CA PRO A 86 -2.97 12.35 1.34
C PRO A 86 -3.30 12.38 -0.14
N VAL A 87 -4.19 11.49 -0.57
CA VAL A 87 -4.66 11.37 -1.95
C VAL A 87 -6.17 11.45 -2.02
N VAL A 88 -6.69 12.04 -3.10
CA VAL A 88 -8.12 12.07 -3.41
C VAL A 88 -8.46 10.88 -4.30
N LEU A 89 -9.40 10.06 -3.86
CA LEU A 89 -9.80 8.82 -4.56
C LEU A 89 -11.29 8.86 -4.90
N THR A 90 -11.64 8.44 -6.10
CA THR A 90 -13.01 8.36 -6.61
C THR A 90 -13.58 6.96 -6.37
N LEU A 91 -14.24 6.80 -5.22
CA LEU A 91 -14.87 5.53 -4.83
C LEU A 91 -16.05 5.18 -5.73
N THR A 92 -16.83 6.19 -6.10
CA THR A 92 -17.93 6.07 -7.07
C THR A 92 -18.03 7.33 -7.94
N CYS A 93 -18.42 7.18 -9.19
CA CYS A 93 -18.70 8.29 -10.09
C CYS A 93 -20.06 8.12 -10.81
N GLU A 94 -20.49 9.16 -11.52
CA GLU A 94 -21.76 9.15 -12.27
C GLU A 94 -21.85 7.98 -13.27
N GLU A 95 -20.74 7.66 -13.93
CA GLU A 95 -20.68 6.55 -14.88
C GLU A 95 -20.91 5.19 -14.21
N ASP A 96 -20.41 4.99 -12.98
CA ASP A 96 -20.67 3.76 -12.23
C ASP A 96 -22.19 3.60 -11.98
N ALA A 97 -22.86 4.68 -11.54
CA ALA A 97 -24.30 4.68 -11.31
C ALA A 97 -25.10 4.45 -12.60
N ARG A 98 -24.68 5.08 -13.70
CA ARG A 98 -25.28 4.92 -15.02
C ARG A 98 -25.20 3.47 -15.52
N GLN A 99 -24.03 2.85 -15.43
CA GLN A 99 -23.83 1.45 -15.83
C GLN A 99 -24.68 0.49 -14.99
N LEU A 100 -24.76 0.72 -13.68
CA LEU A 100 -25.64 -0.07 -12.80
C LEU A 100 -27.12 0.09 -13.19
N ALA A 101 -27.58 1.31 -13.47
CA ALA A 101 -28.94 1.58 -13.91
C ALA A 101 -29.28 0.92 -15.25
N GLN A 102 -28.28 0.72 -16.11
CA GLN A 102 -28.40 -0.02 -17.37
C GLN A 102 -28.31 -1.55 -17.22
N GLY A 103 -28.24 -2.05 -15.99
CA GLY A 103 -28.24 -3.48 -15.68
C GLY A 103 -26.85 -4.14 -15.65
N MET A 104 -25.75 -3.35 -15.69
CA MET A 104 -24.41 -3.90 -15.50
C MET A 104 -24.29 -4.51 -14.10
N ARG A 105 -23.61 -5.67 -13.99
CA ARG A 105 -23.42 -6.32 -12.69
C ARG A 105 -22.51 -5.47 -11.80
N MET A 106 -22.85 -5.35 -10.52
CA MET A 106 -22.05 -4.67 -9.50
C MET A 106 -20.58 -5.13 -9.47
N THR A 107 -20.31 -6.40 -9.76
CA THR A 107 -18.94 -6.93 -9.82
C THR A 107 -18.12 -6.33 -10.95
N GLN A 108 -18.72 -6.00 -12.10
CA GLN A 108 -18.02 -5.37 -13.23
C GLN A 108 -17.67 -3.92 -12.91
N VAL A 109 -18.62 -3.16 -12.35
CA VAL A 109 -18.40 -1.78 -11.90
C VAL A 109 -17.32 -1.74 -10.79
N ALA A 110 -17.37 -2.67 -9.84
CA ALA A 110 -16.35 -2.76 -8.79
C ALA A 110 -14.93 -3.01 -9.34
N ARG A 111 -14.77 -3.80 -10.42
CA ARG A 111 -13.45 -3.98 -11.08
C ARG A 111 -12.93 -2.67 -11.65
N GLN A 112 -13.80 -1.90 -12.31
CA GLN A 112 -13.43 -0.61 -12.88
C GLN A 112 -13.08 0.39 -11.77
N ALA A 113 -13.85 0.42 -10.68
CA ALA A 113 -13.57 1.27 -9.52
C ALA A 113 -12.22 0.94 -8.86
N VAL A 114 -11.90 -0.34 -8.65
CA VAL A 114 -10.58 -0.76 -8.12
C VAL A 114 -9.44 -0.28 -9.03
N ALA A 115 -9.60 -0.43 -10.36
CA ALA A 115 -8.59 0.02 -11.32
C ALA A 115 -8.42 1.55 -11.34
N ARG A 116 -9.51 2.30 -11.18
CA ARG A 116 -9.50 3.76 -11.06
C ARG A 116 -8.78 4.20 -9.79
N ILE A 117 -9.16 3.66 -8.63
CA ILE A 117 -8.57 3.98 -7.33
C ILE A 117 -7.05 3.73 -7.31
N CYS A 118 -6.58 2.61 -7.87
CA CYS A 118 -5.14 2.34 -7.96
C CYS A 118 -4.40 3.41 -8.79
N ARG A 119 -4.95 3.79 -9.94
CA ARG A 119 -4.33 4.78 -10.85
C ARG A 119 -4.31 6.17 -10.24
N GLU A 120 -5.43 6.62 -9.68
CA GLU A 120 -5.52 7.93 -9.02
C GLU A 120 -4.52 8.06 -7.87
N ALA A 121 -4.33 6.99 -7.08
CA ALA A 121 -3.31 6.99 -6.03
C ALA A 121 -1.90 7.14 -6.60
N GLN A 122 -1.58 6.40 -7.67
CA GLN A 122 -0.27 6.45 -8.33
C GLN A 122 0.02 7.83 -8.93
N GLU A 123 -0.96 8.43 -9.62
CA GLU A 123 -0.87 9.76 -10.20
C GLU A 123 -0.56 10.84 -9.15
N GLN A 124 -1.00 10.61 -7.90
CA GLN A 124 -0.72 11.47 -6.75
C GLN A 124 0.53 11.03 -5.96
N GLY A 125 1.36 10.14 -6.51
CA GLY A 125 2.64 9.74 -5.92
C GLY A 125 2.54 8.74 -4.77
N ALA A 126 1.42 8.02 -4.66
CA ALA A 126 1.17 7.03 -3.62
C ALA A 126 0.74 5.67 -4.19
N LEU A 127 0.74 4.64 -3.36
CA LEU A 127 0.27 3.30 -3.71
C LEU A 127 -0.65 2.76 -2.63
N LEU A 128 -1.67 2.03 -3.06
CA LEU A 128 -2.66 1.39 -2.18
C LEU A 128 -2.49 -0.12 -2.19
N SER A 129 -2.41 -0.71 -1.00
CA SER A 129 -2.53 -2.16 -0.85
C SER A 129 -3.99 -2.58 -1.05
N MET A 130 -4.22 -3.87 -1.37
CA MET A 130 -5.57 -4.40 -1.48
C MET A 130 -6.34 -4.31 -0.16
N ARG A 131 -5.63 -4.29 0.97
CA ARG A 131 -6.21 -4.04 2.29
C ARG A 131 -6.72 -2.60 2.41
N ASP A 132 -5.96 -1.61 1.94
CA ASP A 132 -6.38 -0.21 2.00
C ASP A 132 -7.64 0.02 1.18
N ILE A 133 -7.68 -0.52 -0.05
CA ILE A 133 -8.88 -0.48 -0.88
C ILE A 133 -10.03 -1.24 -0.21
N GLY A 134 -9.75 -2.41 0.37
CA GLY A 134 -10.75 -3.20 1.11
C GLY A 134 -11.40 -2.43 2.26
N LEU A 135 -10.64 -1.62 3.00
CA LEU A 135 -11.16 -0.74 4.04
C LEU A 135 -12.08 0.36 3.48
N LEU A 136 -11.73 0.93 2.33
CA LEU A 136 -12.51 1.98 1.67
C LEU A 136 -13.85 1.48 1.12
N VAL A 137 -13.92 0.20 0.71
CA VAL A 137 -15.10 -0.37 0.04
C VAL A 137 -15.79 -1.48 0.85
N TRP A 138 -15.41 -1.67 2.12
CA TRP A 138 -15.91 -2.70 3.03
C TRP A 138 -15.87 -4.12 2.45
N ARG A 139 -14.74 -4.49 1.85
CA ARG A 139 -14.50 -5.85 1.31
C ARG A 139 -13.21 -6.43 1.86
N ASP A 140 -13.18 -7.75 1.97
CA ASP A 140 -11.92 -8.43 2.26
C ASP A 140 -10.88 -8.18 1.16
N ASN A 141 -9.61 -8.10 1.58
CA ASN A 141 -8.48 -7.84 0.70
C ASN A 141 -8.35 -8.89 -0.42
N GLY A 142 -8.74 -10.15 -0.17
CA GLY A 142 -8.73 -11.22 -1.15
C GLY A 142 -9.74 -10.98 -2.27
N VAL A 143 -10.94 -10.51 -1.92
CA VAL A 143 -11.98 -10.14 -2.90
C VAL A 143 -11.50 -8.99 -3.78
N VAL A 144 -10.89 -7.95 -3.19
CA VAL A 144 -10.33 -6.83 -3.94
C VAL A 144 -9.19 -7.30 -4.86
N SER A 145 -8.32 -8.20 -4.38
CA SER A 145 -7.26 -8.80 -5.19
C SER A 145 -7.82 -9.54 -6.40
N THR A 146 -8.91 -10.30 -6.24
CA THR A 146 -9.60 -10.97 -7.35
C THR A 146 -10.18 -9.98 -8.35
N LEU A 147 -10.82 -8.89 -7.89
CA LEU A 147 -11.35 -7.86 -8.79
C LEU A 147 -10.23 -7.18 -9.59
N ARG A 148 -9.11 -6.84 -8.93
CA ARG A 148 -7.91 -6.32 -9.57
C ARG A 148 -7.41 -7.28 -10.65
N GLN A 149 -7.17 -8.56 -10.31
CA GLN A 149 -6.66 -9.56 -11.24
C GLN A 149 -7.57 -9.76 -12.46
N GLN A 150 -8.89 -9.79 -12.25
CA GLN A 150 -9.87 -9.90 -13.35
C GLN A 150 -9.82 -8.68 -14.27
N TRP A 151 -9.63 -7.48 -13.73
CA TRP A 151 -9.44 -6.28 -14.53
C TRP A 151 -8.13 -6.34 -15.32
N GLU A 152 -7.02 -6.70 -14.65
CA GLU A 152 -5.69 -6.82 -15.26
C GLU A 152 -5.68 -7.83 -16.42
N GLN A 153 -6.32 -9.00 -16.23
CA GLN A 153 -6.47 -10.03 -17.27
C GLN A 153 -7.30 -9.55 -18.46
N ALA A 154 -8.38 -8.81 -18.22
CA ALA A 154 -9.26 -8.34 -19.28
C ALA A 154 -8.64 -7.23 -20.15
N HIS A 155 -7.67 -6.49 -19.61
CA HIS A 155 -7.02 -5.35 -20.29
C HIS A 155 -5.55 -5.60 -20.65
N ASP A 156 -5.01 -6.78 -20.32
CA ASP A 156 -3.59 -7.13 -20.44
C ASP A 156 -2.65 -6.05 -19.84
N GLN A 157 -3.05 -5.47 -18.71
CA GLN A 157 -2.33 -4.37 -18.08
C GLN A 157 -2.27 -4.58 -16.57
N LEU A 158 -1.09 -4.40 -15.98
CA LEU A 158 -0.89 -4.45 -14.52
C LEU A 158 -1.30 -3.13 -13.86
N LEU A 159 -2.03 -3.23 -12.75
CA LEU A 159 -2.39 -2.06 -11.96
C LEU A 159 -1.25 -1.68 -11.00
N PRO A 160 -1.09 -0.38 -10.72
CA PRO A 160 -0.10 0.08 -9.76
C PRO A 160 -0.54 -0.26 -8.34
N HIS A 161 0.25 -1.08 -7.64
CA HIS A 161 0.07 -1.35 -6.22
C HIS A 161 1.43 -1.73 -5.60
N PRO A 162 1.56 -1.77 -4.26
CA PRO A 162 2.85 -2.07 -3.64
C PRO A 162 3.48 -3.39 -4.10
N GLY A 163 2.67 -4.39 -4.46
CA GLY A 163 3.15 -5.69 -4.90
C GLY A 163 3.70 -5.70 -6.32
N SER A 164 3.21 -4.84 -7.21
CA SER A 164 3.70 -4.73 -8.59
C SER A 164 4.87 -3.77 -8.73
N LEU A 165 4.93 -2.70 -7.92
CA LEU A 165 5.93 -1.63 -8.07
C LEU A 165 7.02 -1.60 -6.98
N GLN A 166 6.70 -2.08 -5.79
CA GLN A 166 7.62 -2.07 -4.63
C GLN A 166 7.99 -3.48 -4.16
N ASP A 167 7.59 -4.52 -4.90
CA ASP A 167 7.74 -5.92 -4.52
C ASP A 167 7.20 -6.22 -3.10
N PHE A 168 6.06 -5.62 -2.74
CA PHE A 168 5.47 -5.69 -1.40
C PHE A 168 4.04 -6.31 -1.38
N GLY A 169 3.89 -7.47 -0.73
CA GLY A 169 2.61 -8.19 -0.59
C GLY A 169 2.86 -9.68 -0.32
N SER A 170 1.81 -10.51 -0.26
CA SER A 170 1.94 -11.98 -0.24
C SER A 170 2.45 -12.47 -1.62
N CYS A 171 3.71 -12.24 -1.98
CA CYS A 171 4.91 -13.03 -1.67
C CYS A 171 4.94 -14.44 -2.31
N LEU A 172 3.80 -15.00 -2.75
CA LEU A 172 3.77 -16.30 -3.45
C LEU A 172 4.20 -16.19 -4.92
N THR A 173 3.81 -15.11 -5.60
CA THR A 173 4.31 -14.76 -6.94
C THR A 173 5.78 -14.33 -6.95
N HIS A 174 6.28 -13.71 -5.88
CA HIS A 174 7.70 -13.37 -5.76
C HIS A 174 8.57 -14.59 -5.52
N LYS A 175 8.13 -15.54 -4.69
CA LYS A 175 8.82 -16.83 -4.52
C LYS A 175 8.90 -17.60 -5.84
N THR A 176 7.79 -17.72 -6.55
CA THR A 176 7.75 -18.40 -7.85
C THR A 176 8.53 -17.64 -8.93
N ALA A 177 8.56 -16.31 -8.93
CA ALA A 177 9.39 -15.51 -9.84
C ALA A 177 10.89 -15.66 -9.56
N ILE A 178 11.30 -15.69 -8.27
CA ILE A 178 12.69 -15.96 -7.86
C ILE A 178 13.10 -17.36 -8.31
N VAL A 179 12.29 -18.37 -8.02
CA VAL A 179 12.52 -19.75 -8.47
C VAL A 179 12.56 -19.82 -10.00
N ARG A 180 11.69 -19.10 -10.70
CA ARG A 180 11.68 -19.02 -12.17
C ARG A 180 12.99 -18.48 -12.71
N LYS A 181 13.43 -17.31 -12.24
CA LYS A 181 14.68 -16.66 -12.66
C LYS A 181 15.92 -17.52 -12.34
N ALA A 182 15.98 -18.11 -11.16
CA ALA A 182 17.14 -18.91 -10.76
C ALA A 182 17.18 -20.27 -11.47
N ILE A 183 16.07 -21.00 -11.53
CA ILE A 183 16.03 -22.40 -12.00
C ILE A 183 15.80 -22.48 -13.52
N TYR A 184 14.98 -21.61 -14.09
CA TYR A 184 14.58 -21.69 -15.51
C TYR A 184 15.39 -20.74 -16.38
N GLU A 185 15.64 -19.52 -15.92
CA GLU A 185 16.52 -18.57 -16.64
C GLU A 185 18.01 -18.79 -16.31
N LYS A 186 18.32 -19.75 -15.41
CA LYS A 186 19.68 -20.11 -14.97
C LYS A 186 20.51 -18.91 -14.49
N LYS A 187 19.85 -17.88 -13.93
CA LYS A 187 20.53 -16.70 -13.42
C LYS A 187 21.21 -16.98 -12.09
N ASP A 188 22.35 -16.34 -11.90
CA ASP A 188 23.07 -16.38 -10.63
C ASP A 188 22.18 -15.88 -9.47
N PRO A 189 22.09 -16.60 -8.33
CA PRO A 189 21.26 -16.20 -7.20
C PRO A 189 21.51 -14.80 -6.67
N ARG A 190 22.74 -14.28 -6.73
CA ARG A 190 23.06 -12.89 -6.30
C ARG A 190 22.48 -11.88 -7.28
N ARG A 191 22.52 -12.19 -8.58
CA ARG A 191 21.86 -11.38 -9.61
C ARG A 191 20.34 -11.42 -9.44
N VAL A 192 19.76 -12.58 -9.14
CA VAL A 192 18.32 -12.70 -8.84
C VAL A 192 17.96 -11.88 -7.61
N ALA A 193 18.76 -11.92 -6.55
CA ALA A 193 18.54 -11.12 -5.34
C ALA A 193 18.52 -9.61 -5.64
N SER A 194 19.43 -9.14 -6.49
CA SER A 194 19.45 -7.75 -6.95
C SER A 194 18.23 -7.39 -7.81
N GLU A 195 17.91 -8.21 -8.82
CA GLU A 195 16.79 -7.99 -9.75
C GLU A 195 15.43 -8.03 -9.04
N THR A 196 15.27 -8.86 -8.00
CA THR A 196 14.03 -8.99 -7.23
C THR A 196 14.03 -8.18 -5.94
N ARG A 197 15.10 -7.42 -5.66
CA ARG A 197 15.26 -6.60 -4.44
C ARG A 197 15.11 -7.39 -3.14
N HIS A 198 15.54 -8.64 -3.14
CA HIS A 198 15.56 -9.53 -1.98
C HIS A 198 16.97 -9.68 -1.41
N SER A 199 17.08 -10.11 -0.15
CA SER A 199 18.36 -10.54 0.39
C SER A 199 18.76 -11.92 -0.16
N GLN A 200 20.05 -12.18 -0.26
CA GLN A 200 20.57 -13.50 -0.67
C GLN A 200 19.94 -14.62 0.16
N ARG A 201 19.87 -14.42 1.48
CA ARG A 201 19.25 -15.38 2.42
C ARG A 201 17.78 -15.67 2.10
N ALA A 202 17.02 -14.67 1.65
CA ALA A 202 15.63 -14.89 1.25
C ALA A 202 15.53 -15.71 -0.03
N VAL A 203 16.40 -15.43 -1.02
CA VAL A 203 16.50 -16.21 -2.27
C VAL A 203 16.86 -17.67 -1.98
N ASP A 204 17.91 -17.90 -1.19
CA ASP A 204 18.37 -19.26 -0.84
C ASP A 204 17.28 -20.08 -0.14
N ARG A 205 16.52 -19.44 0.76
CA ARG A 205 15.37 -20.08 1.43
C ARG A 205 14.32 -20.54 0.42
N TYR A 206 13.97 -19.69 -0.55
CA TYR A 206 12.95 -20.01 -1.54
C TYR A 206 13.39 -21.14 -2.49
N LEU A 207 14.67 -21.15 -2.88
CA LEU A 207 15.23 -22.24 -3.67
C LEU A 207 15.25 -23.55 -2.87
N THR A 208 15.62 -23.49 -1.59
CA THR A 208 15.61 -24.66 -0.70
C THR A 208 14.19 -25.22 -0.55
N ASP A 209 13.20 -24.38 -0.30
CA ASP A 209 11.79 -24.80 -0.20
C ASP A 209 11.29 -25.42 -1.52
N PHE A 210 11.67 -24.86 -2.66
CA PHE A 210 11.33 -25.42 -3.97
C PHE A 210 11.95 -26.81 -4.18
N HIS A 211 13.23 -26.99 -3.85
CA HIS A 211 13.89 -28.29 -3.93
C HIS A 211 13.28 -29.32 -2.99
N ARG A 212 12.91 -28.92 -1.75
CA ARG A 212 12.21 -29.78 -0.80
C ARG A 212 10.87 -30.27 -1.36
N VAL A 213 10.09 -29.38 -1.97
CA VAL A 213 8.81 -29.73 -2.62
C VAL A 213 9.04 -30.67 -3.80
N LYS A 214 10.01 -30.37 -4.68
CA LYS A 214 10.34 -31.24 -5.82
C LYS A 214 10.72 -32.65 -5.36
N THR A 215 11.61 -32.77 -4.38
CA THR A 215 12.07 -34.07 -3.87
C THR A 215 10.93 -34.85 -3.19
N ALA A 216 10.09 -34.18 -2.40
CA ALA A 216 8.95 -34.82 -1.76
C ALA A 216 7.93 -35.34 -2.80
N TYR A 217 7.62 -34.53 -3.80
CA TYR A 217 6.68 -34.89 -4.87
C TYR A 217 7.20 -36.04 -5.75
N GLN A 218 8.51 -36.10 -6.01
CA GLN A 218 9.13 -37.22 -6.73
C GLN A 218 9.05 -38.54 -5.96
N LYS A 219 8.98 -38.51 -4.62
CA LYS A 219 8.83 -39.71 -3.79
C LYS A 219 7.37 -40.15 -3.69
N CYS A 220 6.45 -39.21 -3.50
CA CYS A 220 5.02 -39.48 -3.47
C CYS A 220 4.27 -38.29 -4.08
N PRO A 221 3.56 -38.48 -5.20
CA PRO A 221 2.88 -37.39 -5.93
C PRO A 221 1.54 -37.01 -5.28
N GLU A 222 1.46 -37.02 -3.95
CA GLU A 222 0.28 -36.63 -3.19
C GLU A 222 0.47 -35.26 -2.53
N LEU A 223 -0.49 -34.36 -2.75
CA LEU A 223 -0.42 -32.98 -2.24
C LEU A 223 -0.36 -32.93 -0.71
N GLU A 224 -1.16 -33.78 -0.05
CA GLU A 224 -1.21 -33.91 1.42
C GLU A 224 0.17 -34.35 1.98
N PHE A 225 0.78 -35.37 1.37
CA PHE A 225 2.11 -35.87 1.74
C PHE A 225 3.20 -34.78 1.62
N VAL A 226 3.20 -34.04 0.50
CA VAL A 226 4.17 -32.98 0.27
C VAL A 226 3.98 -31.83 1.27
N CYS A 227 2.73 -31.45 1.58
CA CYS A 227 2.46 -30.42 2.60
C CYS A 227 2.96 -30.88 3.98
N GLY A 228 2.64 -32.11 4.39
CA GLY A 228 3.05 -32.65 5.69
C GLY A 228 4.56 -32.78 5.84
N THR A 229 5.26 -33.20 4.77
CA THR A 229 6.72 -33.41 4.80
C THR A 229 7.51 -32.09 4.73
N THR A 230 6.99 -31.09 4.01
CA THR A 230 7.69 -29.81 3.84
C THR A 230 7.31 -28.77 4.88
N GLY A 231 6.15 -28.92 5.54
CA GLY A 231 5.60 -27.92 6.44
C GLY A 231 5.12 -26.64 5.73
N LEU A 232 4.98 -26.69 4.40
CA LEU A 232 4.55 -25.56 3.59
C LEU A 232 3.04 -25.59 3.36
N SER A 233 2.44 -24.42 3.14
CA SER A 233 1.01 -24.33 2.89
C SER A 233 0.61 -25.00 1.56
N ARG A 234 -0.60 -25.58 1.52
CA ARG A 234 -1.18 -26.22 0.33
C ARG A 234 -1.10 -25.34 -0.92
N HIS A 235 -1.34 -24.04 -0.75
CA HIS A 235 -1.27 -23.08 -1.84
C HIS A 235 0.15 -22.88 -2.38
N LEU A 236 1.17 -22.82 -1.51
CA LEU A 236 2.58 -22.68 -1.93
C LEU A 236 3.08 -23.94 -2.63
N VAL A 237 2.74 -25.13 -2.11
CA VAL A 237 3.08 -26.41 -2.73
C VAL A 237 2.49 -26.50 -4.13
N SER A 238 1.18 -26.22 -4.28
CA SER A 238 0.51 -26.23 -5.58
C SER A 238 1.19 -25.32 -6.62
N GLN A 239 1.65 -24.13 -6.21
CA GLN A 239 2.36 -23.23 -7.11
C GLN A 239 3.72 -23.77 -7.57
N TYR A 240 4.51 -24.38 -6.67
CA TYR A 240 5.78 -25.01 -7.03
C TYR A 240 5.59 -26.23 -7.93
N LEU A 241 4.54 -27.02 -7.72
CA LEU A 241 4.20 -28.13 -8.61
C LEU A 241 3.80 -27.65 -10.01
N ASN A 242 3.02 -26.57 -10.11
CA ASN A 242 2.69 -25.96 -11.40
C ASN A 242 3.96 -25.51 -12.15
N LEU A 243 4.97 -24.97 -11.45
CA LEU A 243 6.26 -24.66 -12.06
C LEU A 243 6.95 -25.91 -12.61
N LEU A 244 6.94 -27.04 -11.89
CA LEU A 244 7.54 -28.30 -12.34
C LEU A 244 6.88 -28.83 -13.63
N GLN A 245 5.55 -28.82 -13.70
CA GLN A 245 4.80 -29.29 -14.88
C GLN A 245 5.07 -28.43 -16.13
N ILE A 246 5.33 -27.12 -15.97
CA ILE A 246 5.72 -26.24 -17.09
C ILE A 246 7.06 -26.69 -17.72
N LYS A 247 7.94 -27.35 -16.95
CA LYS A 247 9.21 -27.89 -17.47
C LYS A 247 8.97 -29.13 -18.34
N GLU A 248 8.13 -30.06 -17.89
CA GLU A 248 7.87 -31.32 -18.60
C GLU A 248 7.19 -31.11 -19.96
N LYS A 249 6.45 -30.01 -20.14
CA LYS A 249 5.83 -29.65 -21.43
C LYS A 249 6.74 -28.91 -22.42
N LYS A 250 7.89 -28.40 -21.98
CA LYS A 250 8.84 -27.65 -22.82
C LYS A 250 10.13 -28.42 -23.10
N SER A 251 10.25 -29.65 -22.57
CA SER A 251 11.41 -30.52 -22.75
C SER A 251 11.14 -31.58 -23.78
#